data_AF-A0A966J3T6-F1
#
_entry.id   AF-A0A966J3T6-F1
#
_cell.length_a   1.000
_cell.length_b   1.000
_cell.length_c   1.000
_cell.angle_alpha   90.00
_cell.angle_beta   90.00
_cell.angle_gamma   90.00
#
_symmetry.space_group_name_H-M   'P 1'
#
loop_
_entity.id
_entity.type
_entity.pdbx_description
1 polymer ?
#
loop_
_entity_poly.entity_id
_entity_poly.type
_entity_poly.pdbx_seq_one_letter_code
_entity_poly.pdbx_strand_id
1 'polypeptide(L)' 'MKRLKEAMLLLIGNDAPLGPEWLDHPLKGDWADHRECHIGGDFLLIYRLDGNAIIFVRAGTHSELFEE' A
#
# COMPACT_ATOMS: atom_id res chain seq x y z
N MET A 1 -6.13 -11.68 -4.78
CA MET A 1 -6.03 -10.93 -6.06
C MET A 1 -7.15 -9.92 -6.32
N LYS A 2 -8.44 -10.24 -6.14
CA LYS A 2 -9.53 -9.25 -6.34
C LYS A 2 -9.35 -7.98 -5.49
N ARG A 3 -9.12 -8.15 -4.19
CA ARG A 3 -8.94 -7.07 -3.22
C ARG A 3 -7.68 -6.21 -3.46
N LEU A 4 -6.61 -6.81 -3.99
CA LEU A 4 -5.41 -6.07 -4.40
C LEU A 4 -5.72 -5.11 -5.55
N LYS A 5 -6.40 -5.61 -6.59
CA LYS A 5 -6.81 -4.77 -7.74
C LYS A 5 -7.75 -3.65 -7.32
N GLU A 6 -8.65 -3.93 -6.39
CA GLU A 6 -9.55 -2.93 -5.80
C GLU A 6 -8.77 -1.81 -5.10
N ALA A 7 -7.83 -2.14 -4.21
CA ALA A 7 -6.96 -1.15 -3.57
C ALA A 7 -6.22 -0.28 -4.60
N MET A 8 -5.62 -0.93 -5.62
CA MET A 8 -4.89 -0.23 -6.67
C MET A 8 -5.79 0.72 -7.46
N LEU A 9 -7.01 0.31 -7.80
CA LEU A 9 -7.96 1.16 -8.52
C LEU A 9 -8.41 2.35 -7.68
N LEU A 10 -8.69 2.16 -6.39
CA LEU A 10 -9.03 3.25 -5.47
C LEU A 10 -7.88 4.26 -5.37
N LEU A 11 -6.65 3.78 -5.23
CA LEU A 11 -5.45 4.62 -5.16
C LEU A 11 -5.18 5.36 -6.46
N ILE A 12 -5.39 4.72 -7.63
CA ILE A 12 -5.24 5.37 -8.94
C ILE A 12 -6.32 6.43 -9.15
N GLY A 13 -7.55 6.14 -8.75
CA GLY A 13 -8.67 7.09 -8.86
C GLY A 13 -8.43 8.36 -8.05
N ASN A 14 -7.86 8.23 -6.85
CA ASN A 14 -7.51 9.34 -5.96
C ASN A 14 -8.68 10.32 -5.70
N ASP A 15 -9.93 9.83 -5.80
CA ASP A 15 -11.14 10.62 -5.55
C ASP A 15 -11.32 10.92 -4.04
N ALA A 16 -10.80 10.03 -3.19
CA ALA A 16 -10.81 10.14 -1.74
C ALA A 16 -9.68 9.29 -1.12
N PRO A 17 -9.27 9.56 0.13
CA PRO A 17 -8.38 8.67 0.87
C PRO A 17 -8.93 7.25 0.96
N LEU A 18 -8.05 6.26 1.08
CA LEU A 18 -8.46 4.89 1.36
C LEU A 18 -9.28 4.83 2.66
N GLY A 19 -10.31 4.00 2.64
CA GLY A 19 -11.12 3.72 3.84
C GLY A 19 -10.27 3.12 4.98
N PRO A 20 -10.72 3.28 6.24
CA PRO A 20 -9.98 2.79 7.40
C PRO A 20 -9.75 1.27 7.39
N GLU A 21 -10.57 0.50 6.67
CA GLU A 21 -10.44 -0.95 6.52
C GLU A 21 -9.17 -1.40 5.77
N TRP A 22 -8.53 -0.48 5.03
CA TRP A 22 -7.27 -0.72 4.35
C TRP A 22 -6.07 -0.42 5.24
N LEU A 23 -6.27 0.15 6.44
CA LEU A 23 -5.21 0.45 7.41
C LEU A 23 -4.03 1.20 6.77
N ASP A 24 -4.31 2.14 5.88
CA ASP A 24 -3.29 2.89 5.15
C ASP A 24 -2.49 3.79 6.09
N HIS A 25 -1.16 3.67 6.06
CA HIS A 25 -0.28 4.47 6.89
C HIS A 25 1.13 4.64 6.28
N PRO A 26 1.85 5.72 6.63
CA PRO A 26 3.23 5.88 6.21
C PRO A 26 4.13 4.88 6.93
N LEU A 27 5.09 4.33 6.18
CA LEU A 27 6.17 3.53 6.73
C LEU A 27 7.23 4.41 7.42
N LYS A 28 8.21 3.77 8.08
CA LYS A 28 9.28 4.42 8.84
C LYS A 28 10.65 3.88 8.42
N GLY A 29 11.72 4.52 8.90
CA GLY A 29 13.10 4.11 8.61
C GLY A 29 13.46 4.30 7.13
N ASP A 30 14.08 3.29 6.53
CA ASP A 30 14.47 3.30 5.11
C ASP A 30 13.27 3.37 4.15
N TRP A 31 12.06 3.13 4.67
CA TRP A 31 10.79 3.22 3.93
C TRP A 31 9.99 4.47 4.28
N ALA A 32 10.58 5.51 4.89
CA ALA A 32 9.86 6.69 5.37
C ALA A 32 9.13 7.51 4.28
N ASP A 33 9.52 7.39 3.02
CA ASP A 33 8.85 7.99 1.86
C ASP A 33 7.77 7.07 1.24
N HIS A 34 7.56 5.89 1.81
CA HIS A 34 6.57 4.92 1.38
C HIS A 34 5.37 4.87 2.32
N ARG A 35 4.30 4.29 1.81
CA ARG A 35 3.08 3.96 2.53
C ARG A 35 2.78 2.49 2.36
N GLU A 36 2.10 1.90 3.33
CA GLU A 36 1.53 0.58 3.19
C GLU A 36 0.05 0.56 3.52
N CYS A 37 -0.67 -0.37 2.89
CA CYS A 37 -2.05 -0.69 3.25
C CYS A 37 -2.26 -2.21 3.27
N HIS A 38 -3.19 -2.66 4.10
CA HIS A 38 -3.57 -4.05 4.27
C HIS A 38 -4.59 -4.46 3.20
N ILE A 39 -4.20 -5.42 2.38
CA ILE A 39 -5.09 -6.05 1.39
C ILE A 39 -5.94 -7.13 2.06
N GLY A 40 -5.46 -7.72 3.15
CA GLY A 40 -6.21 -8.63 4.00
C GLY A 40 -5.32 -9.60 4.75
N GLY A 41 -5.66 -9.89 6.00
CA GLY A 41 -4.79 -10.67 6.87
C GLY A 41 -3.43 -9.98 7.04
N ASP A 42 -2.37 -10.73 6.81
CA ASP A 42 -0.98 -10.31 6.85
C ASP A 42 -0.44 -9.81 5.49
N PHE A 43 -1.27 -9.79 4.44
CA PHE A 43 -0.89 -9.39 3.09
C PHE A 43 -1.03 -7.88 2.87
N LEU A 44 0.06 -7.25 2.44
CA LEU A 44 0.23 -5.81 2.32
C LEU A 44 0.47 -5.38 0.87
N LEU A 45 0.23 -4.10 0.60
CA LEU A 45 0.68 -3.38 -0.58
C LEU A 45 1.51 -2.17 -0.13
N ILE A 46 2.77 -2.12 -0.56
CA ILE A 46 3.67 -0.98 -0.37
C ILE A 46 3.66 -0.13 -1.64
N TYR A 47 3.45 1.17 -1.47
CA TYR A 47 3.44 2.14 -2.55
C TYR A 47 4.04 3.47 -2.12
N ARG A 48 4.36 4.35 -3.07
CA ARG A 48 4.71 5.75 -2.79
C ARG A 48 4.04 6.67 -3.79
N LEU A 49 3.91 7.93 -3.40
CA LEU A 49 3.39 9.00 -4.24
C LEU A 49 4.55 9.85 -4.74
N ASP A 50 4.59 10.11 -6.05
CA ASP A 50 5.60 10.96 -6.69
C ASP A 50 4.89 11.98 -7.61
N GLY A 51 4.68 13.18 -7.08
CA GLY A 51 3.87 14.20 -7.73
C GLY A 51 2.44 13.72 -7.98
N ASN A 52 2.08 13.56 -9.26
CA ASN A 52 0.76 13.06 -9.69
C ASN A 52 0.78 11.58 -10.11
N ALA A 53 1.87 10.87 -9.81
CA ALA A 53 2.02 9.45 -10.08
C ALA A 53 1.97 8.65 -8.79
N ILE A 54 1.39 7.45 -8.87
CA ILE A 54 1.50 6.42 -7.85
C ILE A 54 2.45 5.33 -8.35
N ILE A 55 3.38 4.93 -7.49
CA ILE A 55 4.34 3.87 -7.75
C ILE A 55 4.02 2.72 -6.81
N PHE A 56 3.52 1.61 -7.34
CA PHE A 56 3.35 0.36 -6.61
C PHE A 56 4.69 -0.35 -6.52
N VAL A 57 5.19 -0.57 -5.31
CA VAL A 57 6.57 -1.00 -5.09
C VAL A 57 6.63 -2.50 -4.85
N ARG A 58 5.88 -3.02 -3.86
CA ARG A 58 5.85 -4.44 -3.52
C ARG A 58 4.48 -4.85 -2.97
N ALA A 59 4.13 -6.13 -3.10
CA ALA A 59 2.96 -6.72 -2.46
C ALA A 59 3.29 -8.15 -2.01
N GLY A 60 2.91 -8.50 -0.79
CA GLY A 60 3.33 -9.75 -0.15
C GLY A 60 2.90 -9.79 1.31
N THR A 61 3.19 -10.89 2.01
CA THR A 61 3.05 -10.96 3.46
C THR A 61 4.11 -10.09 4.15
N HIS A 62 3.92 -9.79 5.44
CA HIS A 62 4.93 -9.08 6.22
C HIS A 62 6.32 -9.74 6.11
N SER A 63 6.41 -11.06 6.26
CA SER A 63 7.68 -11.79 6.19
C SER A 63 8.33 -11.77 4.81
N GLU A 64 7.54 -11.68 3.74
CA GLU A 64 8.07 -11.54 2.37
C GLU A 64 8.59 -10.12 2.11
N LEU A 65 8.00 -9.11 2.75
CA LEU A 65 8.27 -7.70 2.48
C LEU A 65 9.35 -7.12 3.39
N PHE A 66 9.34 -7.50 4.65
CA PHE A 66 10.28 -7.06 5.67
C PHE A 66 10.98 -8.32 6.16
N GLU A 67 12.14 -8.61 5.58
CA GLU A 67 13.05 -9.60 6.18
C GLU A 67 13.46 -9.05 7.56
N GLU A 68 12.87 -9.61 8.62
CA GLU A 68 13.41 -9.58 9.98
C GLU A 68 14.29 -10.82 10.23
#